data_AF-A0A9P4IFL7-F1
#
_entry.id   AF-A0A9P4IFL7-F1
#
_cell.length_a   1.000
_cell.length_b   1.000
_cell.length_c   1.000
_cell.angle_alpha   90.00
_cell.angle_beta   90.00
_cell.angle_gamma   90.00
#
_symmetry.space_group_name_H-M   'P 1'
#
loop_
_entity.id
_entity.type
_entity.pdbx_description
1 polymer ?
#
loop_
_entity_poly.entity_id
_entity_poly.type
_entity_poly.pdbx_seq_one_letter_code
_entity_poly.pdbx_strand_id
1 'polypeptide(L)'
;MSPDELHHSSESSSGSASEEDSHPNNARLSRPKMGSRKSSGTIIIPRESPYVELEEEEYDENDARTMSPRRTSEEIEQMGKEARQRLVEQAKQLQKSLLEVVERVETVKSEHEKLEGGNRFLQSYIGELMNTSKITSTGAAKGKKGKGRSSK
;
A
#
# COMPACT_ATOMS: atom_id res chain seq x y z
N MET A 1 -11.82 5.24 -12.15
CA MET A 1 -12.52 4.08 -11.58
C MET A 1 -12.03 3.95 -10.14
N SER A 2 -12.84 4.40 -9.19
CA SER A 2 -12.50 4.44 -7.77
C SER A 2 -12.65 3.06 -7.13
N PRO A 3 -11.78 2.67 -6.18
CA PRO A 3 -11.96 1.45 -5.39
C PRO A 3 -12.36 1.84 -3.97
N ASP A 4 -13.63 1.75 -3.61
CA ASP A 4 -14.07 1.70 -2.22
C ASP A 4 -15.55 1.30 -2.23
N GLU A 5 -15.86 0.13 -1.66
CA GLU A 5 -17.11 -0.18 -0.92
C GLU A 5 -17.17 -1.68 -0.63
N LEU A 6 -16.59 -2.09 0.50
CA LEU A 6 -17.02 -3.28 1.24
C LEU A 6 -17.25 -2.86 2.69
N HIS A 7 -18.40 -2.23 2.94
CA HIS A 7 -18.88 -1.93 4.28
C HIS A 7 -19.12 -3.24 5.06
N HIS A 8 -18.35 -3.44 6.11
CA HIS A 8 -18.64 -4.40 7.16
C HIS A 8 -19.67 -3.77 8.08
N SER A 9 -20.92 -4.22 7.99
CA SER A 9 -21.97 -3.85 8.94
C SER A 9 -21.67 -4.47 10.31
N SER A 10 -20.98 -3.73 11.16
CA SER A 10 -20.95 -4.00 12.60
C SER A 10 -22.19 -3.40 13.23
N GLU A 11 -23.13 -4.25 13.60
CA GLU A 11 -24.36 -3.90 14.30
C GLU A 11 -24.03 -3.35 15.70
N SER A 12 -24.07 -2.03 15.86
CA SER A 12 -24.02 -1.36 17.15
C SER A 12 -25.39 -1.43 17.82
N SER A 13 -25.57 -2.32 18.78
CA SER A 13 -26.75 -2.36 19.64
C SER A 13 -26.64 -1.35 20.78
N SER A 14 -26.98 -0.09 20.50
CA SER A 14 -27.29 0.90 21.53
C SER A 14 -28.76 0.76 21.94
N GLY A 15 -29.01 -0.07 22.95
CA GLY A 15 -30.34 -0.19 23.58
C GLY A 15 -30.47 0.77 24.76
N SER A 16 -31.05 1.95 24.50
CA SER A 16 -31.70 2.75 25.56
C SER A 16 -33.04 2.10 25.90
N ALA A 17 -33.30 1.82 27.17
CA ALA A 17 -34.64 1.52 27.65
C ALA A 17 -34.87 2.12 29.04
N SER A 18 -35.98 2.83 29.08
CA SER A 18 -36.61 3.66 30.09
C SER A 18 -37.06 2.92 31.37
N GLU A 19 -37.47 3.77 32.33
CA GLU A 19 -37.93 3.52 33.69
C GLU A 19 -39.08 2.50 33.85
N GLU A 20 -39.10 1.94 35.07
CA GLU A 20 -40.20 1.35 35.86
C GLU A 20 -41.39 0.72 35.11
N ASP A 21 -41.47 -0.62 35.14
CA ASP A 21 -42.69 -1.31 35.56
C ASP A 21 -42.38 -2.73 36.07
N SER A 22 -43.20 -3.18 37.02
CA SER A 22 -42.96 -4.28 37.94
C SER A 22 -43.55 -5.61 37.44
N HIS A 23 -42.75 -6.56 36.95
CA HIS A 23 -43.13 -7.99 36.91
C HIS A 23 -41.92 -8.95 36.96
N PRO A 24 -42.06 -10.12 37.62
CA PRO A 24 -40.94 -11.02 37.93
C PRO A 24 -40.65 -11.98 36.76
N ASN A 25 -39.45 -12.55 36.76
CA ASN A 25 -38.97 -13.61 35.84
C ASN A 25 -38.66 -13.17 34.42
N ASN A 26 -37.57 -12.43 34.28
CA ASN A 26 -36.73 -12.57 33.10
C ASN A 26 -35.39 -13.11 33.56
N ALA A 27 -35.10 -14.36 33.19
CA ALA A 27 -33.84 -15.05 33.45
C ALA A 27 -32.71 -14.35 32.68
N ARG A 28 -32.32 -13.16 33.14
CA ARG A 28 -31.01 -12.59 32.86
C ARG A 28 -30.04 -13.65 33.34
N LEU A 29 -29.33 -14.29 32.42
CA LEU A 29 -28.26 -15.23 32.77
C LEU A 29 -27.33 -14.50 33.71
N SER A 30 -27.49 -14.76 35.01
CA SER A 30 -26.69 -14.13 36.05
C SER A 30 -25.25 -14.44 35.72
N ARG A 31 -24.46 -13.39 35.52
CA ARG A 31 -23.03 -13.54 35.23
C ARG A 31 -22.48 -14.50 36.28
N PRO A 32 -21.81 -15.60 35.88
CA PRO A 32 -21.31 -16.58 36.83
C PRO A 32 -20.57 -15.85 37.93
N LYS A 33 -20.89 -16.13 39.20
CA LYS A 33 -20.18 -15.54 40.33
C LYS A 33 -18.71 -15.92 40.14
N MET A 34 -17.87 -14.94 39.76
CA MET A 34 -16.44 -15.18 39.71
C MET A 34 -16.03 -15.57 41.13
N GLY A 35 -15.39 -16.74 41.27
CA GLY A 35 -14.82 -17.17 42.53
C GLY A 35 -13.94 -16.05 43.10
N SER A 36 -13.79 -16.00 44.43
CA SER A 36 -12.98 -14.96 45.07
C SER A 36 -11.54 -15.07 44.60
N ARG A 37 -11.18 -14.28 43.58
CA ARG A 37 -9.78 -14.10 43.19
C ARG A 37 -9.19 -13.10 44.16
N LYS A 38 -8.02 -13.42 44.71
CA LYS A 38 -7.21 -12.47 45.48
C LYS A 38 -7.03 -11.23 44.61
N SER A 39 -7.26 -10.03 45.14
CA SER A 39 -6.99 -8.80 44.38
C SER A 39 -5.49 -8.76 44.06
N SER A 40 -5.10 -8.97 42.80
CA SER A 40 -3.73 -8.70 42.38
C SER A 40 -3.52 -7.21 42.60
N GLY A 41 -2.55 -6.83 43.43
CA GLY A 41 -2.31 -5.45 43.79
C GLY A 41 -2.05 -4.53 42.58
N THR A 42 -1.76 -3.27 42.88
CA THR A 42 -1.42 -2.30 41.85
C THR A 42 -0.15 -2.72 41.09
N ILE A 43 -0.15 -2.56 39.77
CA ILE A 43 0.97 -2.91 38.86
C ILE A 43 2.18 -1.96 39.05
N ILE A 44 2.03 -0.87 39.81
CA ILE A 44 3.08 0.13 40.05
C ILE A 44 4.09 -0.42 41.07
N ILE A 45 5.28 -0.79 40.57
CA ILE A 45 6.42 -1.23 41.39
C ILE A 45 7.34 -0.02 41.67
N PRO A 46 7.64 0.32 42.94
CA PRO A 46 8.59 1.36 43.29
C PRO A 46 9.99 1.09 42.74
N ARG A 47 10.76 2.15 42.43
CA ARG A 47 12.10 2.03 41.80
C ARG A 47 13.11 1.27 42.65
N GLU A 48 12.97 1.28 43.98
CA GLU A 48 13.87 0.58 44.90
C GLU A 48 13.37 -0.82 45.30
N SER A 49 12.36 -1.38 44.62
CA SER A 49 11.86 -2.71 44.97
C SER A 49 12.95 -3.77 44.73
N PRO A 50 13.22 -4.64 45.72
CA PRO A 50 14.03 -5.83 45.47
C PRO A 50 13.33 -6.69 44.42
N TYR A 51 14.12 -7.22 43.50
CA TYR A 51 13.77 -8.06 42.35
C TYR A 51 12.40 -8.73 42.44
N VAL A 52 11.48 -8.33 41.56
CA VAL A 52 10.17 -8.98 41.42
C VAL A 52 10.37 -10.26 40.62
N GLU A 53 10.75 -11.32 41.31
CA GLU A 53 10.69 -12.67 40.76
C GLU A 53 9.22 -13.07 40.68
N LEU A 54 8.77 -13.44 39.48
CA LEU A 54 7.47 -14.09 39.32
C LEU A 54 7.61 -15.47 39.95
N GLU A 55 7.02 -15.67 41.13
CA GLU A 55 6.94 -17.02 41.69
C GLU A 55 6.23 -17.92 40.69
N GLU A 56 6.79 -19.10 40.43
CA GLU A 56 6.12 -20.15 39.67
C GLU A 56 4.87 -20.57 40.48
N GLU A 57 3.74 -19.93 40.19
CA GLU A 57 2.46 -20.34 40.73
C GLU A 57 2.12 -21.74 40.21
N GLU A 58 2.07 -22.70 41.13
CA GLU A 58 1.51 -24.02 40.86
C GLU A 58 0.02 -23.86 40.52
N TYR A 59 -0.34 -24.16 39.28
CA TYR A 59 -1.72 -24.07 38.80
C TYR A 59 -2.52 -25.25 39.34
N ASP A 60 -3.70 -24.96 39.90
CA ASP A 60 -4.66 -25.97 40.36
C ASP A 60 -5.20 -26.79 39.17
N GLU A 61 -5.55 -28.06 39.41
CA GLU A 61 -6.15 -28.97 38.42
C GLU A 61 -7.46 -28.41 37.85
N ASN A 62 -8.13 -27.55 38.61
CA ASN A 62 -9.38 -26.89 38.23
C ASN A 62 -9.19 -25.42 37.77
N ASP A 63 -7.95 -24.97 37.52
CA ASP A 63 -7.70 -23.59 37.10
C ASP A 63 -8.27 -23.32 35.69
N ALA A 64 -9.26 -22.43 35.61
CA ALA A 64 -9.86 -22.04 34.33
C ALA A 64 -8.85 -21.48 33.31
N ARG A 65 -7.68 -20.99 33.75
CA ARG A 65 -6.58 -20.53 32.89
C ARG A 65 -5.95 -21.69 32.09
N THR A 66 -5.99 -22.91 32.60
CA THR A 66 -5.50 -24.12 31.91
C THR A 66 -6.59 -24.77 31.05
N MET A 67 -7.87 -24.49 31.35
CA MET A 67 -9.05 -25.05 30.68
C MET A 67 -9.55 -24.25 29.47
N SER A 68 -8.97 -23.08 29.17
CA SER A 68 -9.24 -22.37 27.92
C SER A 68 -8.54 -23.09 26.77
N PRO A 69 -9.21 -23.33 25.61
CA PRO A 69 -8.55 -23.87 24.43
C PRO A 69 -7.39 -22.95 24.00
N ARG A 70 -6.19 -23.26 24.47
CA ARG A 70 -4.95 -22.73 23.91
C ARG A 70 -4.76 -23.44 22.58
N ARG A 71 -4.53 -22.68 21.49
CA ARG A 71 -4.13 -23.29 20.20
C ARG A 71 -3.05 -24.32 20.47
N THR A 72 -3.19 -25.52 19.91
CA THR A 72 -2.17 -26.55 20.07
C THR A 72 -0.85 -26.01 19.50
N SER A 73 0.29 -26.40 20.08
CA SER A 73 1.61 -25.98 19.60
C SER A 73 1.80 -26.29 18.09
N GLU A 74 1.19 -27.37 17.62
CA GLU A 74 1.13 -27.78 16.21
C GLU A 74 0.37 -26.76 15.33
N GLU A 75 -0.78 -26.25 15.77
CA GLU A 75 -1.54 -25.24 15.03
C GLU A 75 -0.74 -23.92 14.90
N ILE A 76 -0.01 -23.54 15.94
CA ILE A 76 0.84 -22.34 15.93
C ILE A 76 2.00 -22.50 14.94
N GLU A 77 2.64 -23.68 14.91
CA GLU A 77 3.70 -23.96 13.95
C GLU A 77 3.19 -23.93 12.51
N GLN A 78 2.00 -24.49 12.27
CA GLN A 78 1.35 -24.52 10.96
C GLN A 78 1.01 -23.11 10.47
N MET A 79 0.41 -22.26 11.32
CA MET A 79 0.18 -20.85 10.99
C MET A 79 1.49 -20.11 10.66
N GLY A 80 2.58 -20.41 11.38
CA GLY A 80 3.90 -19.85 11.10
C GLY A 80 4.46 -20.27 9.73
N LYS A 81 4.25 -21.54 9.34
CA LYS A 81 4.62 -22.05 8.01
C LYS A 81 3.82 -21.37 6.90
N GLU A 82 2.50 -21.26 7.08
CA GLU A 82 1.61 -20.60 6.11
C GLU A 82 1.93 -19.11 5.94
N ALA A 83 2.22 -18.40 7.03
CA ALA A 83 2.63 -17.00 6.98
C ALA A 83 3.93 -16.82 6.17
N ARG A 84 4.94 -17.68 6.40
CA ARG A 84 6.19 -17.67 5.63
C ARG A 84 5.94 -17.98 4.15
N GLN A 85 5.09 -18.96 3.87
CA GLN A 85 4.76 -19.34 2.50
C GLN A 85 4.07 -18.20 1.74
N ARG A 86 3.07 -17.55 2.36
CA ARG A 86 2.40 -16.37 1.78
C ARG A 86 3.37 -15.24 1.50
N LEU A 87 4.31 -14.98 2.41
CA LEU A 87 5.33 -13.94 2.21
C LEU A 87 6.22 -14.26 1.00
N VAL A 88 6.66 -15.52 0.86
CA VAL A 88 7.44 -15.97 -0.30
C VAL A 88 6.65 -15.86 -1.60
N GLU A 89 5.37 -16.22 -1.60
CA GLU A 89 4.50 -16.09 -2.77
C GLU A 89 4.32 -14.62 -3.20
N GLN A 90 4.08 -13.72 -2.24
CA GLN A 90 4.01 -12.28 -2.52
C GLN A 90 5.32 -11.74 -3.08
N ALA A 91 6.47 -12.14 -2.52
CA ALA A 91 7.78 -11.74 -3.03
C ALA A 91 8.00 -12.19 -4.48
N LYS A 92 7.60 -13.43 -4.82
CA LYS A 92 7.67 -13.96 -6.20
C LYS A 92 6.76 -13.18 -7.15
N GLN A 93 5.54 -12.86 -6.72
CA GLN A 93 4.61 -12.08 -7.53
C GLN A 93 5.15 -10.68 -7.81
N LEU A 94 5.73 -10.03 -6.80
CA LEU A 94 6.36 -8.73 -6.94
C LEU A 94 7.56 -8.79 -7.89
N GLN A 95 8.42 -9.80 -7.76
CA GLN A 95 9.56 -10.00 -8.67
C GLN A 95 9.11 -10.17 -10.13
N LYS A 96 8.05 -10.95 -10.36
CA LYS A 96 7.47 -11.12 -11.71
C LYS A 96 6.94 -9.80 -12.26
N SER A 97 6.20 -9.04 -11.45
CA SER A 97 5.68 -7.73 -11.84
C SER A 97 6.80 -6.74 -12.17
N LEU A 98 7.90 -6.75 -11.41
CA LEU A 98 9.04 -5.89 -11.66
C LEU A 98 9.75 -6.23 -12.97
N LEU A 99 9.95 -7.52 -13.27
CA LEU A 99 10.51 -7.96 -14.55
C LEU A 99 9.66 -7.50 -15.75
N GLU A 100 8.34 -7.61 -15.65
CA GLU A 100 7.42 -7.15 -16.70
C GLU A 100 7.52 -5.63 -16.90
N VAL A 101 7.66 -4.85 -15.82
CA VAL A 101 7.83 -3.39 -15.94
C VAL A 101 9.16 -3.06 -16.60
N VAL A 102 10.25 -3.77 -16.29
CA VAL A 102 11.56 -3.56 -16.91
C VAL A 102 11.49 -3.79 -18.42
N GLU A 103 10.86 -4.88 -18.86
CA GLU A 103 10.68 -5.19 -20.30
C GLU A 103 9.91 -4.08 -21.03
N ARG A 104 8.83 -3.55 -20.41
CA ARG A 104 8.08 -2.42 -20.98
C ARG A 104 8.94 -1.16 -21.08
N VAL A 105 9.75 -0.87 -20.06
CA VAL A 105 10.66 0.29 -20.07
C VAL A 105 11.71 0.16 -21.18
N GLU A 106 12.28 -1.03 -21.37
CA GLU A 106 13.23 -1.30 -22.45
C GLU A 106 12.59 -1.10 -23.83
N THR A 107 11.35 -1.58 -24.00
CA THR A 107 10.58 -1.37 -25.23
C THR A 107 10.39 0.12 -25.52
N VAL A 108 9.89 0.88 -24.53
CA VAL A 108 9.68 2.32 -24.65
C VAL A 108 10.98 3.06 -24.93
N LYS A 109 12.09 2.66 -24.29
CA LYS A 109 13.41 3.25 -24.54
C LYS A 109 13.85 3.04 -26.00
N SER A 110 13.68 1.83 -26.53
CA SER A 110 14.04 1.53 -27.92
C SER A 110 13.21 2.33 -28.93
N GLU A 111 11.93 2.55 -28.65
CA GLU A 111 11.04 3.37 -29.47
C GLU A 111 11.43 4.85 -29.36
N HIS A 112 11.78 5.31 -28.16
CA HIS A 112 12.24 6.67 -27.94
C HIS A 112 13.53 6.97 -28.72
N GLU A 113 14.51 6.07 -28.70
CA GLU A 113 15.75 6.21 -29.47
C GLU A 113 15.47 6.31 -30.99
N LYS A 114 14.52 5.52 -31.51
CA LYS A 114 14.10 5.61 -32.92
C LYS A 114 13.44 6.95 -33.23
N LEU A 115 12.52 7.40 -32.38
CA LEU A 115 11.82 8.68 -32.54
C LEU A 115 12.79 9.87 -32.44
N GLU A 116 13.72 9.82 -31.50
CA GLU A 116 14.76 10.83 -31.34
C GLU A 116 15.68 10.87 -32.56
N GLY A 117 16.13 9.71 -33.04
CA GLY A 117 16.93 9.61 -34.27
C GLY A 117 16.19 10.16 -35.49
N GLY A 118 14.91 9.82 -35.66
CA GLY A 118 14.06 10.35 -36.72
C GLY A 118 13.87 11.87 -36.62
N ASN A 119 13.65 12.39 -35.40
CA ASN A 119 13.50 13.83 -35.18
C ASN A 119 14.80 14.59 -35.48
N ARG A 120 15.96 14.05 -35.06
CA ARG A 120 17.27 14.61 -35.42
C ARG A 120 17.48 14.63 -36.93
N PHE A 121 17.12 13.55 -37.63
CA PHE A 121 17.19 13.50 -39.10
C PHE A 121 16.32 14.57 -39.75
N LEU A 122 15.06 14.71 -39.34
CA LEU A 122 14.14 15.72 -39.85
C LEU A 122 14.65 17.14 -39.61
N GLN A 123 15.20 17.41 -38.42
CA GLN A 123 15.79 18.72 -38.10
C GLN A 123 16.99 19.03 -38.99
N SER A 124 17.89 18.07 -39.23
CA SER A 124 19.03 18.25 -40.15
C SER A 124 18.55 18.53 -41.57
N TYR A 125 17.59 17.73 -42.06
CA TYR A 125 17.05 17.88 -43.41
C TYR A 125 16.36 19.24 -43.61
N ILE A 126 15.55 19.68 -42.65
CA ILE A 126 14.95 21.02 -42.66
C ILE A 126 16.04 22.10 -42.63
N GLY A 127 17.06 21.94 -41.79
CA GLY A 127 18.20 22.86 -41.72
C GLY A 127 18.93 23.01 -43.05
N GLU A 128 19.22 21.90 -43.73
CA GLU A 128 19.86 21.86 -45.05
C GLU A 128 18.97 22.48 -46.13
N LEU A 129 17.67 22.15 -46.17
CA LEU A 129 16.69 22.75 -47.06
C LEU A 129 16.59 24.26 -46.87
N MET A 130 16.55 24.74 -45.63
CA MET A 130 16.49 26.17 -45.34
C MET A 130 17.79 26.87 -45.72
N ASN A 131 18.95 26.24 -45.49
CA ASN A 131 20.25 26.80 -45.86
C ASN A 131 20.40 26.91 -47.39
N THR A 132 20.10 25.83 -48.12
CA THR A 132 20.10 25.82 -49.59
C THR A 132 19.07 26.81 -50.16
N SER A 133 17.89 26.93 -49.54
CA SER A 133 16.87 27.92 -49.94
C SER A 133 17.34 29.36 -49.73
N LYS A 134 18.09 29.65 -48.66
CA LYS A 134 18.69 30.98 -48.44
C LYS A 134 19.78 31.30 -49.48
N ILE A 135 20.63 30.33 -49.81
CA ILE A 135 21.72 30.51 -50.79
C ILE A 135 21.16 30.70 -52.20
N THR A 136 20.15 29.93 -52.60
CA THR A 136 19.56 30.00 -53.95
C THR A 136 18.66 31.21 -54.16
N SER A 137 17.92 31.66 -53.13
CA SER A 137 17.09 32.88 -53.20
C SER A 137 17.91 34.18 -53.23
N THR A 138 19.05 34.23 -52.52
CA THR A 138 19.94 35.40 -52.53
C THR A 138 20.83 35.46 -53.79
N GLY A 139 21.07 34.33 -54.46
CA GLY A 139 21.75 34.26 -55.76
C GLY A 139 20.92 34.83 -56.93
N ALA A 140 19.60 34.77 -56.86
CA ALA A 140 18.71 35.28 -57.93
C ALA A 140 18.49 36.80 -57.91
N ALA A 141 18.75 37.48 -56.78
CA ALA A 141 18.44 38.90 -56.60
C ALA A 141 19.59 39.87 -56.97
N LYS A 142 20.82 39.37 -57.24
CA LYS A 142 21.97 40.24 -57.54
C LYS A 142 22.15 40.60 -59.03
N GLY A 143 21.13 40.35 -59.85
CA GLY A 143 21.17 40.48 -61.30
C GLY A 143 20.14 41.43 -61.92
N LYS A 144 19.75 42.55 -61.28
CA LYS A 144 19.04 43.63 -62.01
C LYS A 144 19.09 45.01 -61.33
N LYS A 145 20.29 45.56 -61.14
CA LYS A 145 20.47 47.02 -61.01
C LYS A 145 20.97 47.56 -62.34
N GLY A 146 20.04 47.76 -63.28
CA GLY A 146 20.33 48.17 -64.65
C GLY A 146 19.24 49.09 -65.20
N LYS A 147 19.36 50.37 -64.86
CA LYS A 147 19.25 51.54 -65.75
C LYS A 147 18.10 51.55 -66.78
N GLY A 148 17.15 52.49 -66.62
CA GLY A 148 16.65 53.24 -67.77
C GLY A 148 15.17 53.63 -67.80
N ARG A 149 14.97 54.95 -67.74
CA ARG A 149 13.97 55.75 -68.50
C ARG A 149 12.52 55.74 -68.00
N SER A 150 12.23 56.77 -67.19
CA SER A 150 10.94 57.46 -67.19
C SER A 150 10.70 58.09 -68.56
N SER A 151 9.66 57.64 -69.28
CA SER A 151 9.12 58.35 -70.44
C SER A 151 7.89 59.14 -70.03
N LYS A 152 8.00 60.42 -70.34
CA LYS A 152 7.04 61.51 -70.46
C LYS A 152 5.63 61.11 -70.89
#